data_AF-A0A9N8ZNC2-F1
#
_entry.id   AF-A0A9N8ZNC2-F1
#
_cell.length_a   1.000
_cell.length_b   1.000
_cell.length_c   1.000
_cell.angle_alpha   90.00
_cell.angle_beta   90.00
_cell.angle_gamma   90.00
#
_symmetry.space_group_name_H-M   'P 1'
#
loop_
_entity.id
_entity.type
_entity.pdbx_description
1 polymer ?
#
loop_
_entity_poly.entity_id
_entity_poly.type
_entity_poly.pdbx_seq_one_letter_code
_entity_poly.pdbx_strand_id
1 'polypeptide(L)'
;MSTAIETKTRRRDLVFGIAFITRILLFQFSEITNVLASRVEVVTPVTSFTRLTEGLYLFQNGVPPYDGGVFHQAPLLLAFFQPLSYLPDQFTSLTYILVDLLLGYLLSQISRTKEQLYKDLPRVDDIELIDDNKSEGENEEPSWVVAGLYLFNPLTIATCLSKSTITFTNLAIALGTFYSLKGGIMAVFKSYPSIGDASFYLGFLPIYSEIVKYMRYNFFTTNIFLYSSVLAPIFYHLWIYAGSGNANFFYAITLVYSVGNIILLVDATFAMLRREFDVWNPKLRYSEVMQR
;
A
#
# COMPACT_ATOMS: atom_id res chain seq x y z
N MET A 1 24.32 -3.33 20.36
CA MET A 1 23.01 -3.52 19.69
C MET A 1 21.99 -2.44 20.08
N SER A 2 21.77 -2.13 21.36
CA SER A 2 20.88 -1.05 21.82
C SER A 2 21.23 0.34 21.24
N THR A 3 22.52 0.72 21.30
CA THR A 3 23.03 2.01 20.80
C THR A 3 22.89 2.22 19.28
N ALA A 4 22.98 1.14 18.49
CA ALA A 4 22.86 1.20 17.03
C ALA A 4 21.39 1.36 16.57
N ILE A 5 20.45 0.72 17.28
CA ILE A 5 19.01 0.87 17.01
C ILE A 5 18.54 2.28 17.41
N GLU A 6 19.04 2.79 18.53
CA GLU A 6 18.74 4.13 19.02
C GLU A 6 19.24 5.22 18.05
N THR A 7 20.45 5.05 17.51
CA THR A 7 21.01 5.98 16.50
C THR A 7 20.26 5.93 15.16
N LYS A 8 19.87 4.75 14.65
CA LYS A 8 19.03 4.63 13.44
C LYS A 8 17.66 5.30 13.62
N THR A 9 17.03 5.11 14.79
CA THR A 9 15.72 5.71 15.11
C THR A 9 15.81 7.23 15.22
N ARG A 10 16.84 7.75 15.90
CA ARG A 10 17.10 9.19 16.04
C ARG A 10 17.32 9.87 14.68
N ARG A 11 18.05 9.23 13.75
CA ARG A 11 18.26 9.77 12.40
C ARG A 11 16.97 9.87 11.60
N ARG A 12 16.11 8.85 11.67
CA ARG A 12 14.78 8.89 11.05
C ARG A 12 13.99 10.07 11.58
N ASP A 13 13.87 10.21 12.89
CA ASP A 13 13.02 11.25 13.48
C ASP A 13 13.55 12.66 13.16
N LEU A 14 14.88 12.83 13.05
CA LEU A 14 15.50 14.07 12.55
C LEU A 14 15.13 14.36 11.08
N VAL A 15 15.17 13.36 10.20
CA VAL A 15 14.79 13.52 8.77
C VAL A 15 13.35 14.00 8.64
N PHE A 16 12.42 13.36 9.35
CA PHE A 16 11.00 13.76 9.33
C PHE A 16 10.78 15.13 9.98
N GLY A 17 11.47 15.43 11.08
CA GLY A 17 11.40 16.73 11.74
C GLY A 17 11.91 17.87 10.86
N ILE A 18 13.06 17.70 10.20
CA ILE A 18 13.60 18.69 9.26
C ILE A 18 12.65 18.85 8.07
N ALA A 19 12.16 17.75 7.49
CA ALA A 19 11.21 17.76 6.38
C ALA A 19 9.89 18.48 6.72
N PHE A 20 9.41 18.37 7.97
CA PHE A 20 8.24 19.08 8.46
C PHE A 20 8.50 20.59 8.58
N ILE A 21 9.62 20.96 9.22
CA ILE A 21 10.01 22.36 9.43
C ILE A 21 10.24 23.06 8.09
N THR A 22 10.95 22.42 7.14
CA THR A 22 11.20 23.01 5.82
C THR A 22 9.89 23.31 5.10
N ARG A 23 8.91 22.40 5.12
CA ARG A 23 7.60 22.63 4.49
C ARG A 23 6.82 23.75 5.19
N ILE A 24 6.80 23.79 6.53
CA ILE A 24 6.16 24.89 7.27
C ILE A 24 6.76 26.23 6.87
N LEU A 25 8.09 26.34 6.84
CA LEU A 25 8.78 27.56 6.46
C LEU A 25 8.46 27.96 5.02
N LEU A 26 8.47 27.01 4.08
CA LEU A 26 8.16 27.28 2.68
C LEU A 26 6.71 27.74 2.46
N PHE A 27 5.75 27.20 3.21
CA PHE A 27 4.34 27.64 3.16
C PHE A 27 4.12 29.06 3.69
N GLN A 28 5.06 29.65 4.46
CA GLN A 28 4.97 31.05 4.85
C GLN A 28 5.21 32.00 3.67
N PHE A 29 5.84 31.53 2.60
CA PHE A 29 6.07 32.30 1.38
C PHE A 29 4.92 32.05 0.38
N SER A 30 3.87 32.85 0.49
CA SER A 30 2.68 32.77 -0.36
C SER A 30 2.98 32.92 -1.85
N GLU A 31 3.95 33.77 -2.22
CA GLU A 31 4.38 33.96 -3.61
C GLU A 31 4.85 32.67 -4.28
N ILE A 32 5.68 31.88 -3.59
CA ILE A 32 6.19 30.60 -4.11
C ILE A 32 5.04 29.62 -4.34
N THR A 33 4.14 29.54 -3.37
CA THR A 33 2.96 28.66 -3.42
C THR A 33 2.04 29.03 -4.59
N ASN A 34 1.76 30.32 -4.77
CA ASN A 34 0.90 30.82 -5.85
C ASN A 34 1.53 30.61 -7.23
N VAL A 35 2.83 30.88 -7.37
CA VAL A 35 3.56 30.63 -8.62
C VAL A 35 3.51 29.15 -8.97
N LEU A 36 3.82 28.25 -8.04
CA LEU A 36 3.79 26.80 -8.29
C LEU A 36 2.37 26.29 -8.62
N ALA A 37 1.34 26.81 -7.94
CA ALA A 37 -0.05 26.44 -8.23
C ALA A 37 -0.53 26.88 -9.63
N SER A 38 0.11 27.91 -10.21
CA SER A 38 -0.18 28.39 -11.57
C SER A 38 0.54 27.62 -12.68
N ARG A 39 1.51 26.77 -12.33
CA ARG A 39 2.36 26.06 -13.29
C ARG A 39 1.76 24.71 -13.65
N VAL A 40 1.53 24.51 -14.95
CA VAL A 40 0.90 23.30 -15.50
C VAL A 40 1.77 22.06 -15.30
N GLU A 41 3.08 22.23 -15.14
CA GLU A 41 4.03 21.16 -14.88
C GLU A 41 3.85 20.55 -13.49
N VAL A 42 3.31 21.31 -12.53
CA VAL A 42 3.12 20.90 -11.13
C VAL A 42 1.66 20.60 -10.85
N VAL A 43 0.75 21.36 -11.45
CA VAL A 43 -0.69 21.29 -11.23
C VAL A 43 -1.44 21.26 -12.54
N THR A 44 -2.25 20.22 -12.74
CA THR A 44 -3.10 20.05 -13.92
C THR A 44 -4.56 20.41 -13.60
N PRO A 45 -5.44 20.61 -14.60
CA PRO A 45 -6.87 20.83 -14.35
C PRO A 45 -7.54 19.74 -13.51
N VAL A 46 -7.03 18.51 -13.57
CA VAL A 46 -7.54 17.36 -12.81
C VAL A 46 -6.87 17.17 -11.45
N THR A 47 -5.82 17.93 -11.11
CA THR A 47 -5.12 17.87 -9.81
C THR A 47 -5.10 19.20 -9.04
N SER A 48 -5.74 20.24 -9.59
CA SER A 48 -5.72 21.60 -9.03
C SER A 48 -6.54 21.76 -7.76
N PHE A 49 -5.94 22.41 -6.75
CA PHE A 49 -6.66 22.83 -5.55
C PHE A 49 -7.75 23.86 -5.84
N THR A 50 -7.51 24.79 -6.77
CA THR A 50 -8.49 25.81 -7.15
C THR A 50 -9.76 25.18 -7.73
N ARG A 51 -9.60 24.14 -8.55
CA ARG A 51 -10.75 23.37 -9.08
C ARG A 51 -11.47 22.60 -7.98
N LEU A 52 -10.75 22.10 -6.99
CA LEU A 52 -11.35 21.48 -5.81
C LEU A 52 -12.15 22.48 -4.97
N THR A 53 -11.64 23.69 -4.74
CA THR A 53 -12.39 24.74 -4.03
C THR A 53 -13.62 25.21 -4.81
N GLU A 54 -13.52 25.28 -6.15
CA GLU A 54 -14.65 25.59 -7.02
C GLU A 54 -15.71 24.49 -6.98
N GLY A 55 -15.31 23.21 -7.06
CA GLY A 55 -16.21 22.07 -6.91
C GLY A 55 -16.90 22.01 -5.54
N LEU A 56 -16.18 22.34 -4.47
CA LEU A 56 -16.74 22.46 -3.11
C LEU A 56 -17.77 23.59 -3.02
N TYR A 57 -17.45 24.74 -3.62
CA TYR A 57 -18.36 25.88 -3.67
C TYR A 57 -19.66 25.55 -4.41
N LEU A 58 -19.58 24.87 -5.56
CA LEU A 58 -20.76 24.41 -6.29
C LEU A 58 -21.60 23.45 -5.44
N PHE A 59 -20.95 22.47 -4.80
CA PHE A 59 -21.61 21.48 -3.96
C PHE A 59 -22.35 22.13 -2.78
N GLN A 60 -21.72 23.08 -2.09
CA GLN A 60 -22.31 23.81 -0.96
C GLN A 60 -23.53 24.65 -1.35
N ASN A 61 -23.60 25.11 -2.60
CA ASN A 61 -24.72 25.87 -3.14
C ASN A 61 -25.78 24.98 -3.81
N GLY A 62 -25.71 23.65 -3.64
CA GLY A 62 -26.70 22.71 -4.19
C GLY A 62 -26.58 22.49 -5.70
N VAL A 63 -25.48 22.92 -6.33
CA VAL A 63 -25.21 22.69 -7.75
C VAL A 63 -24.36 21.42 -7.89
N PRO A 64 -24.78 20.43 -8.71
CA PRO A 64 -24.01 19.20 -8.92
C PRO A 64 -22.63 19.51 -9.54
N PRO A 65 -21.50 19.26 -8.85
CA PRO A 65 -20.17 19.66 -9.32
C PRO A 65 -19.71 18.92 -10.59
N TYR A 66 -20.26 17.75 -10.87
CA TYR A 66 -19.85 16.85 -11.96
C TYR A 66 -20.62 17.08 -13.27
N ASP A 67 -21.77 17.75 -13.23
CA ASP A 67 -22.64 17.90 -14.40
C ASP A 67 -22.12 18.96 -15.39
N GLY A 68 -21.29 19.90 -14.93
CA GLY A 68 -20.84 21.06 -15.72
C GLY A 68 -19.44 20.97 -16.33
N GLY A 69 -18.73 19.83 -16.21
CA GLY A 69 -17.35 19.69 -16.70
C GLY A 69 -16.30 20.54 -15.96
N VAL A 70 -16.66 21.12 -14.80
CA VAL A 70 -15.79 21.99 -14.00
C VAL A 70 -14.91 21.17 -13.04
N PHE A 71 -15.45 20.06 -12.53
CA PHE A 71 -14.77 19.22 -11.53
C PHE A 71 -14.66 17.76 -12.01
N HIS A 72 -13.42 17.24 -12.00
CA HIS A 72 -13.09 15.90 -12.51
C HIS A 72 -12.32 15.02 -11.50
N GLN A 73 -12.22 15.46 -10.24
CA GLN A 73 -11.48 14.71 -9.22
C GLN A 73 -12.41 13.71 -8.50
N ALA A 74 -11.83 12.82 -7.69
CA ALA A 74 -12.59 11.80 -7.00
C ALA A 74 -13.60 12.39 -6.00
N PRO A 75 -14.85 11.88 -5.93
CA PRO A 75 -15.86 12.32 -4.94
C PRO A 75 -15.41 12.24 -3.49
N LEU A 76 -14.53 11.28 -3.17
CA LEU A 76 -13.96 11.13 -1.84
C LEU A 76 -13.12 12.36 -1.42
N LEU A 77 -12.43 13.01 -2.38
CA LEU A 77 -11.69 14.25 -2.10
C LEU A 77 -12.66 15.37 -1.72
N LEU A 78 -13.78 15.48 -2.44
CA LEU A 78 -14.80 16.50 -2.16
C LEU A 78 -15.40 16.29 -0.76
N ALA A 79 -15.74 15.05 -0.40
CA ALA A 79 -16.21 14.70 0.94
C ALA A 79 -15.16 14.96 2.04
N PHE A 80 -13.88 14.69 1.76
CA PHE A 80 -12.78 14.91 2.71
C PHE A 80 -12.50 16.41 2.94
N PHE A 81 -12.52 17.22 1.88
CA PHE A 81 -12.23 18.65 1.97
C PHE A 81 -13.43 19.51 2.38
N GLN A 82 -14.66 19.00 2.31
CA GLN A 82 -15.85 19.70 2.78
C GLN A 82 -15.73 20.18 4.24
N PRO A 83 -15.43 19.33 5.24
CA PRO A 83 -15.26 19.79 6.62
C PRO A 83 -14.03 20.69 6.77
N LEU A 84 -12.96 20.44 5.99
CA LEU A 84 -11.73 21.23 6.02
C LEU A 84 -11.93 22.65 5.50
N SER A 85 -12.91 22.86 4.60
CA SER A 85 -13.22 24.18 4.04
C SER A 85 -13.76 25.19 5.06
N TYR A 86 -14.26 24.72 6.21
CA TYR A 86 -14.70 25.60 7.32
C TYR A 86 -13.55 26.01 8.24
N LEU A 87 -12.37 25.38 8.10
CA LEU A 87 -11.20 25.66 8.91
C LEU A 87 -10.29 26.70 8.24
N PRO A 88 -9.44 27.40 9.02
CA PRO A 88 -8.44 28.30 8.46
C PRO A 88 -7.50 27.62 7.46
N ASP A 89 -7.01 28.36 6.46
CA ASP A 89 -6.18 27.79 5.36
C ASP A 89 -4.87 27.14 5.86
N GLN A 90 -4.40 27.50 7.07
CA GLN A 90 -3.26 26.81 7.68
C GLN A 90 -3.52 25.32 7.89
N PHE A 91 -4.76 24.92 8.17
CA PHE A 91 -5.13 23.50 8.32
C PHE A 91 -5.08 22.76 6.99
N THR A 92 -5.45 23.43 5.89
CA THR A 92 -5.27 22.88 4.54
C THR A 92 -3.80 22.61 4.28
N SER A 93 -2.93 23.61 4.46
CA SER A 93 -1.48 23.46 4.27
C SER A 93 -0.90 22.38 5.17
N LEU A 94 -1.28 22.35 6.46
CA LEU A 94 -0.87 21.30 7.40
C LEU A 94 -1.30 19.91 6.93
N THR A 95 -2.50 19.77 6.38
CA THR A 95 -3.00 18.50 5.84
C THR A 95 -2.10 17.98 4.73
N TYR A 96 -1.70 18.83 3.77
CA TYR A 96 -0.75 18.45 2.72
C TYR A 96 0.61 18.03 3.28
N ILE A 97 1.14 18.76 4.27
CA ILE A 97 2.41 18.40 4.94
C ILE A 97 2.30 17.02 5.60
N LEU A 98 1.21 16.76 6.34
CA LEU A 98 1.01 15.50 7.04
C LEU A 98 0.85 14.33 6.07
N VAL A 99 0.10 14.52 4.98
CA VAL A 99 -0.05 13.52 3.92
C VAL A 99 1.31 13.19 3.27
N ASP A 100 2.12 14.20 3.00
CA ASP A 100 3.43 14.02 2.38
C ASP A 100 4.45 13.34 3.32
N LEU A 101 4.42 13.67 4.62
CA LEU A 101 5.17 12.93 5.64
C LEU A 101 4.68 11.48 5.76
N LEU A 102 3.37 11.25 5.75
CA LEU A 102 2.82 9.91 5.82
C LEU A 102 3.21 9.07 4.60
N LEU A 103 3.26 9.68 3.41
CA LEU A 103 3.81 9.07 2.19
C LEU A 103 5.27 8.64 2.38
N GLY A 104 6.14 9.55 2.84
CA GLY A 104 7.55 9.24 3.14
C GLY A 104 7.69 8.12 4.18
N TYR A 105 6.81 8.09 5.18
CA TYR A 105 6.75 7.03 6.18
C TYR A 105 6.36 5.68 5.55
N LEU A 106 5.32 5.63 4.72
CA LEU A 106 4.89 4.41 4.05
C LEU A 106 5.98 3.85 3.14
N LEU A 107 6.65 4.70 2.35
CA LEU A 107 7.79 4.28 1.51
C LEU A 107 8.93 3.71 2.34
N SER A 108 9.24 4.31 3.49
CA SER A 108 10.21 3.77 4.45
C SER A 108 9.81 2.38 4.96
N GLN A 109 8.53 2.18 5.29
CA GLN A 109 8.05 0.89 5.76
C GLN A 109 8.06 -0.16 4.65
N ILE A 110 7.72 0.21 3.41
CA ILE A 110 7.81 -0.67 2.24
C ILE A 110 9.27 -1.11 2.03
N SER A 111 10.23 -0.18 2.07
CA SER A 111 11.67 -0.50 1.97
C SER A 111 12.11 -1.43 3.09
N ARG A 112 11.68 -1.17 4.32
CA ARG A 112 12.02 -2.02 5.47
C ARG A 112 11.47 -3.44 5.32
N THR A 113 10.22 -3.58 4.86
CA THR A 113 9.62 -4.90 4.59
C THR A 113 10.38 -5.63 3.49
N LYS A 114 10.80 -4.93 2.43
CA LYS A 114 11.69 -5.49 1.39
C LYS A 114 13.03 -5.92 2.00
N GLU A 115 13.75 -5.04 2.69
CA GLU A 115 15.05 -5.33 3.31
C GLU A 115 14.99 -6.55 4.23
N GLN A 116 13.94 -6.68 5.03
CA GLN A 116 13.73 -7.85 5.89
C GLN A 116 13.51 -9.14 5.09
N LEU A 117 12.78 -9.05 3.97
CA LEU A 117 12.50 -10.19 3.10
C LEU A 117 13.75 -10.71 2.37
N TYR A 118 14.60 -9.78 1.95
CA TYR A 118 15.82 -10.08 1.18
C TYR A 118 17.06 -10.12 2.07
N LYS A 119 16.92 -10.07 3.40
CA LYS A 119 18.04 -9.93 4.33
C LYS A 119 19.09 -11.01 4.11
N ASP A 120 18.61 -12.23 3.91
CA ASP A 120 19.50 -13.36 3.78
C ASP A 120 19.96 -13.48 2.31
N LEU A 121 19.15 -13.14 1.30
CA LEU A 121 19.50 -13.41 -0.12
C LEU A 121 20.79 -12.71 -0.57
N PRO A 122 21.64 -13.39 -1.38
CA PRO A 122 22.88 -12.80 -1.89
C PRO A 122 22.56 -11.55 -2.72
N ARG A 123 23.18 -10.42 -2.39
CA ARG A 123 23.03 -9.18 -3.14
C ARG A 123 23.96 -9.21 -4.33
N VAL A 124 23.61 -8.48 -5.39
CA VAL A 124 24.44 -8.38 -6.60
C VAL A 124 25.85 -7.88 -6.24
N ASP A 125 25.96 -6.96 -5.28
CA ASP A 125 27.24 -6.44 -4.78
C ASP A 125 28.11 -7.50 -4.07
N ASP A 126 27.49 -8.53 -3.50
CA ASP A 126 28.19 -9.64 -2.82
C ASP A 126 28.79 -10.64 -3.83
N ILE A 127 28.35 -10.61 -5.09
CA ILE A 127 28.82 -11.49 -6.17
C ILE A 127 30.09 -10.91 -6.83
N GLU A 128 30.23 -9.58 -6.85
CA GLU A 128 31.32 -8.91 -7.57
C GLU A 128 32.54 -8.55 -6.70
N LEU A 129 32.40 -8.45 -5.36
CA LEU A 129 33.49 -8.00 -4.48
C LEU A 129 33.54 -8.79 -3.16
N ILE A 130 34.25 -9.93 -3.18
CA ILE A 130 34.72 -10.60 -1.96
C ILE A 130 35.83 -9.71 -1.37
N ASP A 131 35.44 -8.83 -0.45
CA ASP A 131 36.36 -7.99 0.31
C ASP A 131 36.32 -8.46 1.76
N ASP A 132 37.37 -9.16 2.19
CA ASP A 132 37.48 -9.92 3.46
C ASP A 132 37.37 -9.03 4.73
N ASN A 133 37.26 -7.70 4.58
CA ASN A 133 37.14 -6.74 5.68
C ASN A 133 35.72 -6.17 5.87
N LYS A 134 34.71 -6.63 5.13
CA LYS A 134 33.35 -6.07 5.24
C LYS A 134 32.55 -6.69 6.38
N SER A 135 32.22 -5.86 7.37
CA SER A 135 31.36 -6.21 8.51
C SER A 135 29.94 -6.58 8.03
N GLU A 136 29.41 -7.75 8.44
CA GLU A 136 28.07 -8.32 8.12
C GLU A 136 26.84 -7.45 8.50
N GLY A 137 26.97 -6.14 8.74
CA GLY A 137 25.89 -5.25 9.13
C GLY A 137 25.96 -3.82 8.57
N GLU A 138 26.96 -3.50 7.74
CA GLU A 138 27.14 -2.14 7.20
C GLU A 138 26.40 -1.89 5.87
N ASN A 139 26.00 -2.95 5.16
CA ASN A 139 25.29 -2.83 3.87
C ASN A 139 23.76 -2.73 4.01
N GLU A 140 23.17 -2.77 5.21
CA GLU A 140 21.74 -2.45 5.34
C GLU A 140 21.52 -0.96 5.04
N GLU A 141 21.17 -0.65 3.79
CA GLU A 141 20.67 0.67 3.41
C GLU A 141 19.54 1.02 4.38
N PRO A 142 19.71 2.06 5.22
CA PRO A 142 18.79 2.22 6.30
C PRO A 142 17.50 2.82 5.75
N SER A 143 16.35 2.22 6.07
CA SER A 143 15.06 2.53 5.46
C SER A 143 14.60 4.01 5.58
N TRP A 144 15.26 4.82 6.42
CA TRP A 144 15.06 6.27 6.49
C TRP A 144 15.66 7.04 5.30
N VAL A 145 16.61 6.46 4.56
CA VAL A 145 17.20 7.07 3.35
C VAL A 145 16.15 7.18 2.26
N VAL A 146 15.34 6.15 2.04
CA VAL A 146 14.22 6.19 1.10
C VAL A 146 13.23 7.30 1.46
N ALA A 147 12.92 7.44 2.76
CA ALA A 147 12.10 8.55 3.23
C ALA A 147 12.76 9.91 2.97
N GLY A 148 14.06 10.03 3.24
CA GLY A 148 14.82 11.26 2.98
C GLY A 148 14.86 11.63 1.51
N LEU A 149 15.15 10.69 0.62
CA LEU A 149 15.14 10.89 -0.83
C LEU A 149 13.78 11.37 -1.33
N TYR A 150 12.70 10.81 -0.83
CA TYR A 150 11.35 11.27 -1.16
C TYR A 150 11.06 12.66 -0.56
N LEU A 151 11.31 12.86 0.73
CA LEU A 151 10.92 14.07 1.46
C LEU A 151 11.74 15.30 1.08
N PHE A 152 12.96 15.13 0.58
CA PHE A 152 13.82 16.22 0.12
C PHE A 152 13.90 16.33 -1.40
N ASN A 153 13.11 15.55 -2.14
CA ASN A 153 13.00 15.70 -3.58
C ASN A 153 12.35 17.07 -3.92
N PRO A 154 12.99 17.93 -4.73
CA PRO A 154 12.42 19.23 -5.11
C PRO A 154 11.02 19.11 -5.73
N LEU A 155 10.75 18.02 -6.47
CA LEU A 155 9.47 17.79 -7.12
C LEU A 155 8.37 17.49 -6.09
N THR A 156 8.65 16.68 -5.07
CA THR A 156 7.66 16.35 -4.03
C THR A 156 7.34 17.59 -3.19
N ILE A 157 8.36 18.38 -2.86
CA ILE A 157 8.20 19.68 -2.20
C ILE A 157 7.33 20.61 -3.06
N ALA A 158 7.59 20.73 -4.36
CA ALA A 158 6.79 21.54 -5.26
C ALA A 158 5.33 21.07 -5.34
N THR A 159 5.08 19.76 -5.44
CA THR A 159 3.72 19.21 -5.44
C THR A 159 2.97 19.45 -4.13
N CYS A 160 3.67 19.38 -2.99
CA CYS A 160 3.09 19.70 -1.67
C CYS A 160 2.75 21.19 -1.58
N LEU A 161 3.68 22.08 -1.93
CA LEU A 161 3.48 23.54 -1.85
C LEU A 161 2.37 24.03 -2.77
N SER A 162 2.25 23.47 -3.97
CA SER A 162 1.18 23.79 -4.91
C SER A 162 -0.22 23.29 -4.48
N LYS A 163 -0.33 22.61 -3.33
CA LYS A 163 -1.56 21.96 -2.85
C LYS A 163 -2.18 21.01 -3.89
N SER A 164 -1.35 20.32 -4.67
CA SER A 164 -1.82 19.43 -5.73
C SER A 164 -2.50 18.18 -5.14
N THR A 165 -3.72 17.88 -5.58
CA THR A 165 -4.51 16.74 -5.08
C THR A 165 -3.94 15.38 -5.49
N ILE A 166 -2.92 15.38 -6.37
CA ILE A 166 -2.12 14.20 -6.72
C ILE A 166 -1.48 13.54 -5.49
N THR A 167 -1.16 14.31 -4.45
CA THR A 167 -0.57 13.80 -3.20
C THR A 167 -1.48 12.76 -2.52
N PHE A 168 -2.80 12.97 -2.52
CA PHE A 168 -3.77 12.02 -1.98
C PHE A 168 -3.91 10.76 -2.84
N THR A 169 -3.78 10.90 -4.16
CA THR A 169 -3.81 9.76 -5.09
C THR A 169 -2.55 8.89 -4.88
N ASN A 170 -1.38 9.52 -4.81
CA ASN A 170 -0.12 8.85 -4.50
C ASN A 170 -0.18 8.18 -3.13
N LEU A 171 -0.81 8.83 -2.14
CA LEU A 171 -1.01 8.25 -0.81
C LEU A 171 -1.86 6.98 -0.87
N ALA A 172 -2.98 7.01 -1.60
CA ALA A 172 -3.83 5.84 -1.76
C ALA A 172 -3.07 4.66 -2.41
N ILE A 173 -2.22 4.94 -3.41
CA ILE A 173 -1.35 3.93 -4.05
C ILE A 173 -0.32 3.37 -3.07
N ALA A 174 0.35 4.24 -2.30
CA ALA A 174 1.34 3.82 -1.30
C ALA A 174 0.70 3.01 -0.15
N LEU A 175 -0.48 3.39 0.31
CA LEU A 175 -1.26 2.61 1.29
C LEU A 175 -1.65 1.25 0.70
N GLY A 176 -2.18 1.23 -0.53
CA GLY A 176 -2.55 0.00 -1.21
C GLY A 176 -1.38 -0.97 -1.36
N THR A 177 -0.21 -0.49 -1.79
CA THR A 177 1.01 -1.31 -1.92
C THR A 177 1.52 -1.78 -0.55
N PHE A 178 1.56 -0.91 0.45
CA PHE A 178 1.98 -1.28 1.82
C PHE A 178 1.07 -2.34 2.44
N TYR A 179 -0.26 -2.16 2.34
CA TYR A 179 -1.22 -3.15 2.83
C TYR A 179 -1.23 -4.40 1.97
N SER A 180 -0.93 -4.33 0.66
CA SER A 180 -0.74 -5.52 -0.19
C SER A 180 0.40 -6.40 0.29
N LEU A 181 1.56 -5.78 0.55
CA LEU A 181 2.74 -6.47 1.07
C LEU A 181 2.48 -7.11 2.45
N LYS A 182 1.52 -6.56 3.20
CA LYS A 182 1.02 -7.15 4.47
C LYS A 182 -0.24 -8.02 4.30
N GLY A 183 -0.76 -8.14 3.07
CA GLY A 183 -2.19 -8.20 2.78
C GLY A 183 -2.83 -9.58 2.77
N GLY A 184 -2.06 -10.66 2.68
CA GLY A 184 -2.64 -11.99 2.91
C GLY A 184 -3.29 -12.06 4.29
N ILE A 185 -2.57 -11.59 5.32
CA ILE A 185 -3.00 -11.70 6.71
C ILE A 185 -4.23 -10.81 6.96
N MET A 186 -4.28 -9.61 6.40
CA MET A 186 -5.42 -8.70 6.61
C MET A 186 -6.71 -9.18 5.93
N ALA A 187 -6.61 -9.85 4.77
CA ALA A 187 -7.75 -10.46 4.09
C ALA A 187 -8.34 -11.65 4.87
N VAL A 188 -7.51 -12.38 5.63
CA VAL A 188 -7.96 -13.57 6.40
C VAL A 188 -8.48 -13.22 7.80
N PHE A 189 -7.92 -12.22 8.47
CA PHE A 189 -8.26 -11.89 9.87
C PHE A 189 -9.32 -10.79 10.05
N LYS A 190 -9.89 -10.27 8.97
CA LYS A 190 -11.01 -9.30 9.01
C LYS A 190 -12.32 -10.03 9.34
N SER A 191 -13.12 -9.50 10.27
CA SER A 191 -14.40 -10.11 10.68
C SER A 191 -15.42 -10.27 9.54
N TYR A 192 -15.27 -9.52 8.44
CA TYR A 192 -16.07 -9.64 7.21
C TYR A 192 -15.17 -9.43 5.98
N PRO A 193 -14.50 -10.49 5.47
CA PRO A 193 -13.66 -10.39 4.29
C PRO A 193 -14.52 -10.19 3.05
N SER A 194 -14.16 -9.19 2.23
CA SER A 194 -14.84 -8.94 0.95
C SER A 194 -14.14 -9.67 -0.19
N ILE A 195 -14.86 -9.93 -1.29
CA ILE A 195 -14.26 -10.49 -2.52
C ILE A 195 -13.15 -9.56 -3.06
N GLY A 196 -13.29 -8.24 -2.87
CA GLY A 196 -12.28 -7.25 -3.23
C GLY A 196 -10.97 -7.44 -2.47
N ASP A 197 -11.03 -7.74 -1.17
CA ASP A 197 -9.85 -8.00 -0.34
C ASP A 197 -9.06 -9.21 -0.88
N ALA A 198 -9.77 -10.24 -1.37
CA ALA A 198 -9.14 -11.41 -1.96
C ALA A 198 -8.60 -11.21 -3.37
N SER A 199 -9.34 -10.48 -4.21
CA SER A 199 -8.94 -10.18 -5.59
C SER A 199 -7.58 -9.51 -5.66
N PHE A 200 -7.29 -8.66 -4.67
CA PHE A 200 -6.05 -7.90 -4.62
C PHE A 200 -4.84 -8.80 -4.35
N TYR A 201 -4.86 -9.64 -3.32
CA TYR A 201 -3.74 -10.53 -3.04
C TYR A 201 -3.64 -11.68 -4.07
N LEU A 202 -4.77 -12.18 -4.59
CA LEU A 202 -4.79 -13.17 -5.67
C LEU A 202 -4.13 -12.64 -6.94
N GLY A 203 -4.25 -11.34 -7.23
CA GLY A 203 -3.59 -10.68 -8.35
C GLY A 203 -2.06 -10.65 -8.24
N PHE A 204 -1.49 -10.72 -7.03
CA PHE A 204 -0.04 -10.81 -6.83
C PHE A 204 0.48 -12.24 -6.93
N LEU A 205 -0.36 -13.26 -6.81
CA LEU A 205 0.06 -14.67 -6.82
C LEU A 205 0.78 -15.08 -8.14
N PRO A 206 0.35 -14.64 -9.34
CA PRO A 206 1.07 -14.90 -10.59
C PRO A 206 2.44 -14.21 -10.69
N ILE A 207 2.66 -13.10 -9.98
CA ILE A 207 3.97 -12.42 -9.94
C ILE A 207 5.00 -13.34 -9.26
N TYR A 208 4.56 -14.15 -8.31
CA TYR A 208 5.37 -15.16 -7.64
C TYR A 208 5.14 -16.56 -8.23
N SER A 209 5.14 -16.66 -9.56
CA SER A 209 4.94 -17.93 -10.27
C SER A 209 5.91 -19.05 -9.83
N GLU A 210 7.06 -18.69 -9.26
CA GLU A 210 8.05 -19.60 -8.70
C GLU A 210 7.56 -20.29 -7.42
N ILE A 211 6.73 -19.62 -6.62
CA ILE A 211 6.18 -20.16 -5.36
C ILE A 211 5.10 -21.20 -5.65
N VAL A 212 4.37 -21.05 -6.76
CA VAL A 212 3.30 -21.98 -7.17
C VAL A 212 3.80 -23.42 -7.30
N LYS A 213 5.09 -23.63 -7.64
CA LYS A 213 5.73 -24.96 -7.72
C LYS A 213 5.88 -25.63 -6.36
N TYR A 214 5.97 -24.85 -5.29
CA TYR A 214 6.14 -25.29 -3.91
C TYR A 214 4.82 -25.44 -3.16
N MET A 215 3.72 -24.93 -3.73
CA MET A 215 2.38 -25.05 -3.15
C MET A 215 1.88 -26.49 -3.24
N ARG A 216 1.50 -27.06 -2.09
CA ARG A 216 1.09 -28.47 -1.99
C ARG A 216 -0.40 -28.67 -2.30
N TYR A 217 -1.22 -27.67 -1.99
CA TYR A 217 -2.67 -27.75 -2.07
C TYR A 217 -3.26 -26.92 -3.21
N ASN A 218 -2.44 -26.46 -4.15
CA ASN A 218 -2.88 -25.57 -5.24
C ASN A 218 -4.11 -26.10 -6.01
N PHE A 219 -4.11 -27.40 -6.35
CA PHE A 219 -5.27 -28.03 -7.00
C PHE A 219 -6.53 -27.93 -6.13
N PHE A 220 -6.44 -28.30 -4.86
CA PHE A 220 -7.56 -28.29 -3.93
C PHE A 220 -8.10 -26.86 -3.71
N THR A 221 -7.20 -25.92 -3.48
CA THR A 221 -7.52 -24.51 -3.26
C THR A 221 -8.20 -23.88 -4.48
N THR A 222 -7.68 -24.14 -5.69
CA THR A 222 -8.29 -23.65 -6.95
C THR A 222 -9.72 -24.19 -7.12
N ASN A 223 -9.94 -25.48 -6.81
CA ASN A 223 -11.27 -26.08 -6.87
C ASN A 223 -12.24 -25.47 -5.85
N ILE A 224 -11.79 -25.14 -4.63
CA ILE A 224 -12.64 -24.45 -3.65
C ILE A 224 -13.10 -23.09 -4.19
N PHE A 225 -12.19 -22.30 -4.77
CA PHE A 225 -12.55 -21.00 -5.34
C PHE A 225 -13.52 -21.12 -6.54
N LEU A 226 -13.32 -22.11 -7.41
CA LEU A 226 -14.25 -22.39 -8.52
C LEU A 226 -15.62 -22.85 -8.01
N TYR A 227 -15.65 -23.71 -7.00
CA TYR A 227 -16.88 -24.16 -6.35
C TYR A 227 -17.65 -22.99 -5.73
N SER A 228 -16.95 -22.14 -4.97
CA SER A 228 -17.54 -20.96 -4.34
C SER A 228 -18.03 -19.92 -5.35
N SER A 229 -17.31 -19.69 -6.45
CA SER A 229 -17.70 -18.68 -7.45
C SER A 229 -18.96 -19.08 -8.23
N VAL A 230 -19.19 -20.37 -8.45
CA VAL A 230 -20.39 -20.88 -9.13
C VAL A 230 -21.58 -20.94 -8.18
N LEU A 231 -21.41 -21.46 -6.96
CA LEU A 231 -22.54 -21.66 -6.04
C LEU A 231 -23.00 -20.39 -5.32
N ALA A 232 -22.10 -19.44 -5.06
CA ALA A 232 -22.48 -18.17 -4.42
C ALA A 232 -23.64 -17.44 -5.13
N PRO A 233 -23.60 -17.19 -6.46
CA PRO A 233 -24.73 -16.55 -7.15
C PRO A 233 -25.98 -17.44 -7.19
N ILE A 234 -25.83 -18.76 -7.26
CA ILE A 234 -26.97 -19.70 -7.27
C ILE A 234 -27.70 -19.65 -5.92
N PHE A 235 -26.98 -19.74 -4.79
CA PHE A 235 -27.59 -19.66 -3.47
C PHE A 235 -28.15 -18.28 -3.16
N TYR A 236 -27.52 -17.21 -3.64
CA TYR A 236 -28.11 -15.86 -3.57
C TYR A 236 -29.43 -15.79 -4.33
N HIS A 237 -29.49 -16.34 -5.55
CA HIS A 237 -30.70 -16.34 -6.35
C HIS A 237 -31.83 -17.16 -5.70
N LEU A 238 -31.50 -18.35 -5.19
CA LEU A 238 -32.46 -19.23 -4.51
C LEU A 238 -33.03 -18.59 -3.24
N TRP A 239 -32.23 -17.80 -2.53
CA TRP A 239 -32.66 -17.11 -1.32
C TRP A 239 -33.50 -15.87 -1.61
N ILE A 240 -33.02 -14.97 -2.48
CA ILE A 240 -33.67 -13.67 -2.72
C ILE A 240 -34.85 -13.76 -3.70
N TYR A 241 -34.71 -14.52 -4.79
CA TYR A 241 -35.69 -14.50 -5.88
C TYR A 241 -36.59 -15.74 -5.88
N ALA A 242 -36.01 -16.94 -5.74
CA ALA A 242 -36.81 -18.16 -5.82
C ALA A 242 -37.58 -18.47 -4.53
N GLY A 243 -37.12 -17.92 -3.39
CA GLY A 243 -37.72 -18.16 -2.06
C GLY A 243 -37.63 -19.62 -1.58
N SER A 244 -36.99 -20.51 -2.35
CA SER A 244 -36.84 -21.93 -2.03
C SER A 244 -35.58 -22.23 -1.22
N GLY A 245 -34.66 -21.28 -1.11
CA GLY A 245 -33.42 -21.38 -0.34
C GLY A 245 -33.43 -20.54 0.94
N ASN A 246 -32.90 -21.09 2.05
CA ASN A 246 -32.69 -20.35 3.29
C ASN A 246 -31.35 -19.57 3.23
N ALA A 247 -31.27 -18.41 3.90
CA ALA A 247 -30.04 -17.63 4.11
C ALA A 247 -28.84 -18.47 4.58
N ASN A 248 -29.09 -19.57 5.32
CA ASN A 248 -28.05 -20.51 5.75
C ASN A 248 -27.24 -21.10 4.59
N PHE A 249 -27.82 -21.31 3.41
CA PHE A 249 -27.09 -21.81 2.24
C PHE A 249 -26.09 -20.78 1.72
N PHE A 250 -26.51 -19.52 1.66
CA PHE A 250 -25.63 -18.41 1.27
C PHE A 250 -24.54 -18.17 2.32
N TYR A 251 -24.86 -18.29 3.61
CA TYR A 251 -23.85 -18.24 4.67
C TYR A 251 -22.83 -19.39 4.55
N ALA A 252 -23.29 -20.63 4.35
CA ALA A 252 -22.40 -21.80 4.23
C ALA A 252 -21.39 -21.66 3.09
N ILE A 253 -21.80 -21.17 1.92
CA ILE A 253 -20.88 -20.98 0.80
C ILE A 253 -19.85 -19.87 1.04
N THR A 254 -20.22 -18.82 1.78
CA THR A 254 -19.25 -17.78 2.21
C THR A 254 -18.22 -18.34 3.20
N LEU A 255 -18.59 -19.30 4.04
CA LEU A 255 -17.66 -19.98 4.95
C LEU A 255 -16.67 -20.86 4.17
N VAL A 256 -17.16 -21.62 3.17
CA VAL A 256 -16.31 -22.42 2.27
C VAL A 256 -15.31 -21.53 1.53
N TYR A 257 -15.75 -20.37 1.04
CA TYR A 257 -14.87 -19.37 0.43
C TYR A 257 -13.79 -18.88 1.40
N SER A 258 -14.15 -18.54 2.64
CA SER A 258 -13.19 -18.11 3.67
C SER A 258 -12.18 -19.21 4.02
N VAL A 259 -12.60 -20.47 4.07
CA VAL A 259 -11.69 -21.62 4.24
C VAL A 259 -10.71 -21.71 3.06
N GLY A 260 -11.17 -21.51 1.83
CA GLY A 260 -10.30 -21.42 0.65
C GLY A 260 -9.23 -20.35 0.77
N ASN A 261 -9.59 -19.16 1.27
CA ASN A 261 -8.64 -18.06 1.54
C ASN A 261 -7.59 -18.45 2.60
N ILE A 262 -8.01 -19.10 3.69
CA ILE A 262 -7.09 -19.55 4.75
C ILE A 262 -6.10 -20.58 4.21
N ILE A 263 -6.60 -21.59 3.50
CA ILE A 263 -5.75 -22.66 2.94
C ILE A 263 -4.76 -22.07 1.94
N LEU A 264 -5.22 -21.16 1.06
CA LEU A 264 -4.37 -20.50 0.10
C LEU A 264 -3.23 -19.73 0.78
N LEU A 265 -3.54 -18.97 1.83
CA LEU A 265 -2.55 -18.20 2.57
C LEU A 265 -1.54 -19.10 3.28
N VAL A 266 -2.01 -20.15 3.95
CA VAL A 266 -1.14 -21.09 4.67
C VAL A 266 -0.24 -21.83 3.68
N ASP A 267 -0.78 -22.27 2.53
CA ASP A 267 -0.01 -22.96 1.51
C ASP A 267 1.00 -22.03 0.82
N ALA A 268 0.62 -20.77 0.55
CA ALA A 268 1.53 -19.78 -0.02
C ALA A 268 2.67 -19.40 0.95
N THR A 269 2.37 -19.23 2.25
CA THR A 269 3.39 -18.95 3.27
C THR A 269 4.32 -20.14 3.48
N PHE A 270 3.79 -21.36 3.52
CA PHE A 270 4.61 -22.58 3.56
C PHE A 270 5.50 -22.71 2.32
N ALA A 271 4.94 -22.50 1.13
CA ALA A 271 5.67 -22.58 -0.13
C ALA A 271 6.80 -21.55 -0.21
N MET A 272 6.56 -20.34 0.31
CA MET A 272 7.58 -19.30 0.43
C MET A 272 8.72 -19.71 1.36
N LEU A 273 8.39 -20.16 2.59
CA LEU A 273 9.39 -20.64 3.55
C LEU A 273 10.19 -21.83 3.02
N ARG A 274 9.52 -22.75 2.31
CA ARG A 274 10.17 -23.91 1.71
C ARG A 274 11.11 -23.51 0.58
N ARG A 275 10.69 -22.59 -0.28
CA ARG A 275 11.54 -22.05 -1.34
C ARG A 275 12.78 -21.38 -0.75
N GLU A 276 12.62 -20.56 0.28
CA GLU A 276 13.75 -19.93 0.96
C GLU A 276 14.69 -20.99 1.53
N PHE A 277 14.17 -21.98 2.27
CA PHE A 277 14.98 -23.09 2.78
C PHE A 277 15.81 -23.79 1.69
N ASP A 278 15.20 -24.06 0.54
CA ASP A 278 15.86 -24.69 -0.61
C ASP A 278 16.93 -23.81 -1.27
N VAL A 279 16.77 -22.48 -1.24
CA VAL A 279 17.79 -21.52 -1.71
C VAL A 279 18.98 -21.49 -0.76
N TRP A 280 18.70 -21.49 0.55
CA TRP A 280 19.71 -21.52 1.62
C TRP A 280 20.49 -22.83 1.69
N ASN A 281 19.84 -23.94 1.37
CA ASN A 281 20.41 -25.28 1.53
C ASN A 281 20.36 -26.07 0.22
N PRO A 282 21.13 -25.67 -0.80
CA PRO A 282 21.09 -26.31 -2.12
C PRO A 282 21.46 -27.81 -2.06
N LYS A 283 22.30 -28.20 -1.09
CA LYS A 283 22.70 -29.59 -0.84
C LYS A 283 21.56 -30.48 -0.31
N LEU A 284 20.55 -29.89 0.31
CA LEU A 284 19.41 -30.60 0.92
C LEU A 284 18.17 -30.64 0.02
N ARG A 285 18.24 -30.04 -1.18
CA ARG A 285 17.10 -29.97 -2.11
C ARG A 285 16.59 -31.36 -2.55
N TYR A 286 17.49 -32.34 -2.61
CA TYR A 286 17.17 -33.73 -3.00
C TYR A 286 17.37 -34.75 -1.88
N SER A 287 17.70 -34.31 -0.67
CA SER A 287 17.86 -35.23 0.45
C SER A 287 16.50 -35.66 0.99
N GLU A 288 16.28 -36.96 1.13
CA GLU A 288 15.07 -37.49 1.77
C GLU A 288 14.98 -37.00 3.21
N VAL A 289 13.84 -36.41 3.57
CA VAL A 289 13.56 -35.99 4.94
C VAL A 289 13.24 -37.24 5.76
N MET A 290 14.24 -37.78 6.43
CA MET A 290 14.06 -38.87 7.40
C MET A 290 13.35 -38.32 8.64
N GLN A 291 12.04 -38.56 8.75
CA GLN A 291 11.32 -38.34 10.01
C GLN A 291 11.76 -39.43 11.00
N ARG A 292 12.40 -39.01 12.11
CA ARG A 292 12.64 -39.89 13.26
C ARG A 292 11.38 -40.01 14.10
#